data_AF-A0A9P0GPB7-F1
#
_entry.id   AF-A0A9P0GPB7-F1
#
_cell.length_a   1.000
_cell.length_b   1.000
_cell.length_c   1.000
_cell.angle_alpha   90.00
_cell.angle_beta   90.00
_cell.angle_gamma   90.00
#
_symmetry.space_group_name_H-M   'P 1'
#
loop_
_entity.id
_entity.type
_entity.pdbx_description
1 polymer ?
#
loop_
_entity_poly.entity_id
_entity_poly.type
_entity_poly.pdbx_seq_one_letter_code
_entity_poly.pdbx_strand_id
1 'polypeptide(L)'
;MLPKLYRMDDYKKCLETKNTFCKVNAHLQPKNTGNEIWKIIQESVGNQESFDHRILHRGYCLPSQEARDVESVKRYSEILTNGEITNKNLTATIEVLACTDSHISISTFDKLFIVMAILYGIFILIATYEDIRRRKIENASLRFYEQFSLYQSWKKRVVPLKNDDSGKLKSIQGIRTYNLLLVLFA
;
A
#
# COMPACT_ATOMS: atom_id res chain seq x y z
N MET A 1 15.41 35.49 -5.08
CA MET A 1 15.22 34.26 -4.26
C MET A 1 14.69 33.12 -5.13
N LEU A 2 15.28 31.93 -5.03
CA LEU A 2 14.88 30.72 -5.78
C LEU A 2 13.50 30.19 -5.35
N PRO A 3 12.76 29.47 -6.21
CA PRO A 3 11.57 28.73 -5.80
C PRO A 3 11.91 27.66 -4.75
N LYS A 4 10.96 27.37 -3.85
CA LYS A 4 11.11 26.26 -2.90
C LYS A 4 11.16 24.93 -3.65
N LEU A 5 12.13 24.09 -3.32
CA LEU A 5 12.30 22.77 -3.95
C LEU A 5 11.12 21.85 -3.65
N TYR A 6 10.75 21.74 -2.37
CA TYR A 6 9.63 20.93 -1.90
C TYR A 6 8.49 21.81 -1.38
N ARG A 7 7.26 21.50 -1.81
CA ARG A 7 6.03 22.05 -1.24
C ARG A 7 4.93 21.02 -1.34
N MET A 8 4.33 20.67 -0.21
CA MET A 8 3.26 19.67 -0.13
C MET A 8 2.08 20.29 0.59
N ASP A 9 0.88 20.11 0.04
CA ASP A 9 -0.37 20.40 0.73
C ASP A 9 -0.60 19.39 1.87
N ASP A 10 -1.55 19.69 2.75
CA ASP A 10 -1.89 18.80 3.85
C ASP A 10 -2.58 17.53 3.34
N TYR A 11 -1.82 16.44 3.30
CA TYR A 11 -2.27 15.13 2.85
C TYR A 11 -3.51 14.64 3.60
N LYS A 12 -3.51 14.73 4.94
CA LYS A 12 -4.59 14.16 5.76
C LYS A 12 -5.87 14.95 5.54
N LYS A 13 -5.77 16.28 5.65
CA LYS A 13 -6.90 17.17 5.42
C LYS A 13 -7.45 17.04 4.01
N CYS A 14 -6.60 16.81 3.01
CA CYS A 14 -7.02 16.59 1.64
C CYS A 14 -7.95 15.37 1.51
N LEU A 15 -7.52 14.23 2.05
CA LEU A 15 -8.29 13.00 1.97
C LEU A 15 -9.60 13.06 2.78
N GLU A 16 -9.63 13.77 3.91
CA GLU A 16 -10.85 14.00 4.69
C GLU A 16 -11.92 14.73 3.88
N THR A 17 -11.52 15.64 2.99
CA THR A 17 -12.43 16.42 2.13
C THR A 17 -12.90 15.70 0.87
N LYS A 18 -12.63 14.38 0.76
CA LYS A 18 -12.92 13.57 -0.43
C LYS A 18 -12.25 14.06 -1.72
N ASN A 19 -11.07 14.64 -1.57
CA ASN A 19 -10.23 15.10 -2.67
C ASN A 19 -9.09 14.11 -2.93
N THR A 20 -8.43 14.25 -4.07
CA THR A 20 -7.32 13.40 -4.48
C THR A 20 -6.01 14.12 -4.21
N PHE A 21 -5.10 13.46 -3.50
CA PHE A 21 -3.77 14.00 -3.29
C PHE A 21 -2.81 13.50 -4.36
N CYS A 22 -2.22 14.40 -5.15
CA CYS A 22 -1.30 14.07 -6.24
C CYS A 22 0.12 14.59 -5.95
N LYS A 23 1.10 13.70 -6.10
CA LYS A 23 2.54 14.01 -6.10
C LYS A 23 2.99 14.20 -7.54
N VAL A 24 3.63 15.33 -7.80
CA VAL A 24 4.09 15.71 -9.14
C VAL A 24 5.49 16.31 -9.09
N ASN A 25 6.23 16.14 -10.18
CA ASN A 25 7.48 16.82 -10.44
C ASN A 25 7.24 17.93 -11.45
N ALA A 26 7.70 19.14 -11.15
CA ALA A 26 7.59 20.28 -12.04
C ALA A 26 8.97 20.63 -12.59
N HIS A 27 9.15 20.38 -13.88
CA HIS A 27 10.39 20.66 -14.61
C HIS A 27 10.40 22.13 -15.04
N LEU A 28 11.33 22.90 -14.48
CA LEU A 28 11.50 24.32 -14.76
C LEU A 28 12.21 24.56 -16.08
N GLN A 29 11.73 25.57 -16.79
CA GLN A 29 12.31 26.08 -18.02
C GLN A 29 12.30 27.62 -18.01
N PRO A 30 13.28 28.28 -18.64
CA PRO A 30 13.31 29.73 -18.75
C PRO A 30 12.27 30.18 -19.77
N LYS A 31 11.48 31.21 -19.41
CA LYS A 31 10.57 31.83 -20.39
C LYS A 31 11.33 32.69 -21.41
N ASN A 32 12.42 33.32 -20.97
CA ASN A 32 13.28 34.20 -21.77
C ASN A 32 14.76 33.83 -21.59
N THR A 33 15.57 34.06 -22.63
CA THR A 33 17.02 33.75 -22.69
C THR A 33 17.90 34.55 -21.71
N GLY A 34 17.38 35.59 -21.06
CA GLY A 34 18.10 36.45 -20.11
C GLY A 34 17.77 36.27 -18.63
N ASN A 35 17.12 35.17 -18.23
CA ASN A 35 16.66 35.00 -16.86
C ASN A 35 17.83 34.73 -15.87
N GLU A 36 18.13 35.68 -14.99
CA GLU A 36 19.17 35.53 -13.95
C GLU A 36 18.91 34.39 -12.98
N ILE A 37 17.64 34.15 -12.63
CA ILE A 37 17.25 33.04 -11.75
C ILE A 37 17.55 31.70 -12.43
N TRP A 38 17.36 31.62 -13.75
CA TRP A 38 17.69 30.42 -14.51
C TRP A 38 19.19 30.11 -14.50
N LYS A 39 20.06 31.12 -14.54
CA LYS A 39 21.51 30.92 -14.44
C LYS A 39 21.89 30.24 -13.11
N ILE A 40 21.32 30.74 -12.00
CA ILE A 40 21.54 30.16 -10.67
C ILE A 40 21.00 28.72 -10.60
N ILE A 41 19.83 28.46 -11.19
CA ILE A 41 19.28 27.09 -11.28
C ILE A 41 20.22 26.18 -12.07
N GLN A 42 20.78 26.64 -13.19
CA GLN A 42 21.72 25.85 -13.99
C GLN A 42 23.03 25.58 -13.24
N GLU A 43 23.55 26.54 -12.49
CA GLU A 43 24.73 26.35 -11.63
C GLU A 43 24.50 25.25 -10.58
N SER A 44 23.27 25.14 -10.04
CA SER A 44 22.91 24.08 -9.08
C SER A 44 22.95 22.66 -9.65
N VAL A 45 22.90 22.51 -10.97
CA VAL A 45 22.95 21.20 -11.64
C VAL A 45 24.39 20.69 -11.72
N GLY A 46 25.34 21.61 -11.91
CA GLY A 46 26.77 21.28 -12.07
C GLY A 46 27.49 21.01 -10.75
N ASN A 47 26.90 21.39 -9.62
CA ASN A 47 27.50 21.23 -8.31
C ASN A 47 26.88 20.03 -7.57
N GLN A 48 27.71 19.03 -7.24
CA GLN A 48 27.30 17.81 -6.54
C GLN A 48 26.82 18.06 -5.10
N GLU A 49 27.19 19.19 -4.49
CA GLU A 49 26.79 19.56 -3.13
C GLU A 49 25.45 20.31 -3.10
N SER A 50 24.89 20.68 -4.26
CA SER A 50 23.60 21.34 -4.36
C SER A 50 22.52 20.44 -4.90
N PHE A 51 21.29 20.63 -4.42
CA PHE A 51 20.12 19.98 -4.99
C PHE A 51 19.86 20.50 -6.41
N ASP A 52 19.37 19.63 -7.30
CA ASP A 52 18.96 20.04 -8.65
C ASP A 52 17.68 20.88 -8.57
N HIS A 53 17.81 22.20 -8.71
CA HIS A 53 16.68 23.11 -8.64
C HIS A 53 15.88 23.19 -9.94
N ARG A 54 16.22 22.42 -10.99
CA ARG A 54 15.38 22.32 -12.20
C ARG A 54 14.08 21.57 -11.93
N ILE A 55 14.07 20.68 -10.94
CA ILE A 55 12.91 19.85 -10.63
C ILE A 55 12.33 20.30 -9.30
N LEU A 56 11.10 20.81 -9.33
CA LEU A 56 10.37 21.15 -8.12
C LEU A 56 9.43 20.01 -7.75
N HIS A 57 9.47 19.56 -6.51
CA HIS A 57 8.60 18.50 -6.01
C HIS A 57 7.36 19.12 -5.37
N ARG A 58 6.18 18.73 -5.87
CA ARG A 58 4.89 19.27 -5.42
C ARG A 58 3.94 18.17 -5.00
N GLY A 59 3.17 18.46 -3.96
CA GLY A 59 2.05 17.64 -3.51
C GLY A 59 0.81 18.50 -3.50
N TYR A 60 -0.11 18.27 -4.42
CA TYR A 60 -1.31 19.06 -4.57
C TYR A 60 -2.54 18.30 -4.09
N CYS A 61 -3.38 18.99 -3.33
CA CYS A 61 -4.73 18.53 -3.08
C CYS A 61 -5.65 18.97 -4.23
N LEU A 62 -6.04 18.02 -5.07
CA LEU A 62 -6.85 18.27 -6.25
C LEU A 62 -8.31 17.86 -6.00
N PRO A 63 -9.28 18.67 -6.44
CA PRO A 63 -10.66 18.24 -6.47
C PRO A 63 -10.80 16.95 -7.28
N SER A 64 -11.61 15.99 -6.80
CA SER A 64 -11.81 14.69 -7.47
C SER A 64 -12.32 14.80 -8.92
N GLN A 65 -12.85 15.96 -9.34
CA GLN A 65 -13.23 16.22 -10.73
C GLN A 65 -12.02 16.49 -11.64
N GLU A 66 -10.97 17.13 -11.10
CA GLU A 66 -9.73 17.47 -11.80
C GLU A 66 -8.72 16.32 -11.76
N ALA A 67 -8.91 15.37 -10.84
CA ALA A 67 -8.06 14.19 -10.66
C ALA A 67 -8.56 12.91 -11.34
N ARG A 68 -9.45 13.04 -12.34
CA ARG A 68 -10.06 11.88 -13.04
C ARG A 68 -9.08 11.14 -13.93
N ASP A 69 -8.19 11.88 -14.58
CA ASP A 69 -7.22 11.36 -15.53
C ASP A 69 -5.90 12.11 -15.40
N VAL A 70 -4.84 11.48 -15.89
CA VAL A 70 -3.47 11.99 -15.75
C VAL A 70 -3.29 13.33 -16.47
N GLU A 71 -3.99 13.57 -17.58
CA GLU A 71 -3.86 14.80 -18.36
C GLU A 71 -4.54 15.98 -17.64
N SER A 72 -5.71 15.76 -17.05
CA SER A 72 -6.39 16.74 -16.21
C SER A 72 -5.55 17.11 -14.98
N VAL A 73 -4.99 16.12 -14.29
CA VAL A 73 -4.06 16.33 -13.16
C VAL A 73 -2.87 17.18 -13.59
N LYS A 74 -2.26 16.85 -14.73
CA LYS A 74 -1.10 17.54 -15.28
C LYS A 74 -1.44 19.00 -15.56
N ARG A 75 -2.52 19.25 -16.32
CA ARG A 75 -2.96 20.61 -16.69
C ARG A 75 -3.28 21.45 -15.45
N TYR A 76 -4.01 20.91 -14.49
CA TYR A 76 -4.37 21.65 -13.28
C TYR A 76 -3.14 21.97 -12.42
N SER A 77 -2.25 20.99 -12.26
CA SER A 77 -0.99 21.16 -11.53
C SER A 77 -0.03 22.14 -12.21
N GLU A 78 -0.03 22.21 -13.54
CA GLU A 78 0.73 23.19 -14.32
C GLU A 78 0.24 24.60 -14.04
N ILE A 79 -1.08 24.82 -14.01
CA ILE A 79 -1.68 26.12 -13.70
C ILE A 79 -1.30 26.56 -12.28
N LEU A 80 -1.44 25.67 -11.29
CA LEU A 80 -1.06 25.96 -9.90
C LEU A 80 0.42 26.32 -9.79
N THR A 81 1.31 25.48 -10.36
CA THR A 81 2.75 25.68 -10.27
C THR A 81 3.20 26.95 -10.98
N ASN A 82 2.70 27.19 -12.20
CA ASN A 82 3.02 28.39 -12.97
C ASN A 82 2.49 29.65 -12.27
N GLY A 83 1.31 29.59 -11.65
CA GLY A 83 0.79 30.65 -10.78
C GLY A 83 1.76 31.03 -9.65
N GLU A 84 2.35 30.03 -8.97
CA GLU A 84 3.33 30.25 -7.89
C GLU A 84 4.64 30.90 -8.37
N ILE A 85 5.11 30.56 -9.59
CA ILE A 85 6.41 31.01 -10.11
C ILE A 85 6.30 32.14 -11.15
N THR A 86 5.11 32.68 -11.40
CA THR A 86 4.83 33.66 -12.47
C THR A 86 5.81 34.85 -12.42
N ASN A 87 6.12 35.34 -11.21
CA ASN A 87 6.98 36.51 -11.01
C ASN A 87 8.48 36.26 -11.28
N LYS A 88 8.87 35.05 -11.68
CA LYS A 88 10.28 34.64 -11.86
C LYS A 88 10.67 34.44 -13.32
N ASN A 89 9.79 34.74 -14.29
CA ASN A 89 10.02 34.47 -15.73
C ASN A 89 10.44 33.02 -16.01
N LEU A 90 9.89 32.09 -15.24
CA LEU A 90 10.07 30.65 -15.40
C LEU A 90 8.72 30.05 -15.80
N THR A 91 8.77 28.94 -16.52
CA THR A 91 7.62 28.09 -16.78
C THR A 91 7.92 26.69 -16.28
N ALA A 92 6.90 25.97 -15.84
CA ALA A 92 7.01 24.61 -15.36
C ALA A 92 6.16 23.67 -16.21
N THR A 93 6.74 22.53 -16.56
CA THR A 93 6.03 21.40 -17.18
C THR A 93 5.90 20.28 -16.16
N ILE A 94 4.71 19.68 -16.06
CA ILE A 94 4.42 18.72 -15.00
C ILE A 94 4.59 17.27 -15.47
N GLU A 95 5.23 16.49 -14.62
CA GLU A 95 5.29 15.04 -14.68
C GLU A 95 4.56 14.48 -13.44
N VAL A 96 3.50 13.70 -13.67
CA VAL A 96 2.69 13.12 -12.60
C VAL A 96 3.35 11.83 -12.11
N LEU A 97 3.62 11.75 -10.80
CA LEU A 97 4.24 10.57 -10.20
C LEU A 97 3.20 9.60 -9.66
N ALA A 98 2.32 10.08 -8.79
CA ALA A 98 1.34 9.26 -8.13
C ALA A 98 0.19 10.12 -7.59
N CYS A 99 -1.04 9.62 -7.72
CA CYS A 99 -2.21 10.19 -7.10
C CYS A 99 -2.84 9.18 -6.14
N THR A 100 -3.33 9.68 -5.01
CA THR A 100 -4.01 8.88 -3.98
C THR A 100 -5.37 9.49 -3.72
N ASP A 101 -6.40 8.74 -4.08
CA ASP A 101 -7.79 9.13 -3.82
C ASP A 101 -8.17 8.84 -2.37
N SER A 102 -9.07 9.66 -1.83
CA SER A 102 -9.70 9.42 -0.52
C SER A 102 -10.59 8.18 -0.52
N HIS A 103 -11.11 7.80 -1.68
CA HIS A 103 -11.91 6.60 -1.83
C HIS A 103 -10.97 5.42 -2.02
N ILE A 104 -10.96 4.51 -1.04
CA ILE A 104 -10.39 3.17 -1.21
C ILE A 104 -11.20 2.51 -2.34
N SER A 105 -10.67 2.55 -3.55
CA SER A 105 -11.23 1.85 -4.68
C SER A 105 -10.96 0.36 -4.45
N ILE A 106 -11.98 -0.35 -3.97
CA ILE A 106 -11.92 -1.81 -3.83
C ILE A 106 -11.70 -2.36 -5.24
N SER A 107 -10.49 -2.82 -5.50
CA SER A 107 -10.10 -3.36 -6.81
C SER A 107 -10.93 -4.60 -7.11
N THR A 108 -11.11 -4.91 -8.39
CA THR A 108 -11.76 -6.16 -8.81
C THR A 108 -11.07 -7.37 -8.19
N PHE A 109 -9.75 -7.30 -8.00
CA PHE A 109 -8.97 -8.32 -7.31
C PHE A 109 -9.36 -8.45 -5.83
N ASP A 110 -9.52 -7.33 -5.12
CA ASP A 110 -9.94 -7.33 -3.71
C ASP A 110 -11.33 -7.95 -3.55
N LYS A 111 -12.26 -7.63 -4.46
CA LYS A 111 -13.60 -8.23 -4.48
C LYS A 111 -13.53 -9.74 -4.70
N LEU A 112 -12.71 -10.19 -5.66
CA LEU A 112 -12.52 -11.61 -5.94
C LEU A 112 -11.92 -12.36 -4.74
N PHE A 113 -10.92 -11.76 -4.09
CA PHE A 113 -10.31 -12.31 -2.89
C PHE A 113 -11.32 -12.45 -1.75
N ILE A 114 -12.14 -11.42 -1.50
CA ILE A 114 -13.20 -11.45 -0.47
C ILE A 114 -14.22 -12.56 -0.78
N VAL A 115 -14.68 -12.68 -2.03
CA VAL A 115 -15.63 -13.73 -2.43
C VAL A 115 -15.04 -15.12 -2.22
N MET A 116 -13.78 -15.34 -2.64
CA MET A 116 -13.10 -16.62 -2.45
C MET A 116 -12.94 -16.97 -0.96
N ALA A 117 -12.61 -15.99 -0.11
CA ALA A 117 -12.50 -16.18 1.33
C ALA A 117 -13.85 -16.58 1.96
N ILE A 118 -14.95 -15.96 1.52
CA ILE A 118 -16.31 -16.30 1.98
C ILE A 118 -16.68 -17.73 1.57
N LEU A 119 -16.46 -18.10 0.30
CA LEU A 119 -16.75 -19.45 -0.20
C LEU A 119 -15.95 -20.53 0.55
N TYR A 120 -14.66 -20.27 0.80
CA TYR A 120 -13.82 -21.16 1.58
C TYR A 120 -14.28 -21.29 3.03
N GLY A 121 -14.69 -20.17 3.66
CA GLY A 121 -15.29 -20.17 4.99
C GLY A 121 -16.57 -21.00 5.07
N ILE A 122 -17.47 -20.87 4.09
CA ILE A 122 -18.69 -21.68 4.00
C ILE A 122 -18.35 -23.17 3.83
N PHE A 123 -17.39 -23.50 2.97
CA PHE A 123 -16.93 -24.88 2.78
C PHE A 123 -16.43 -25.50 4.10
N ILE A 124 -15.61 -24.76 4.86
CA ILE A 124 -15.14 -25.21 6.18
C ILE A 124 -16.31 -25.39 7.15
N LEU A 125 -17.29 -24.49 7.17
CA LEU A 125 -18.46 -24.59 8.05
C LEU A 125 -19.31 -25.81 7.71
N ILE A 126 -19.55 -26.09 6.42
CA ILE A 126 -20.29 -27.28 5.97
C ILE A 126 -19.53 -28.56 6.34
N ALA A 127 -18.23 -28.62 6.06
CA ALA A 127 -17.39 -29.78 6.42
C ALA A 127 -17.39 -30.03 7.94
N THR A 128 -17.33 -28.95 8.74
CA THR A 128 -17.36 -29.04 10.20
C THR A 128 -18.75 -29.48 10.71
N TYR A 129 -19.83 -28.95 10.14
CA TYR A 129 -21.19 -29.34 10.50
C TYR A 129 -21.48 -30.81 10.17
N GLU A 130 -21.11 -31.27 8.97
CA GLU A 130 -21.28 -32.65 8.54
C GLU A 130 -20.44 -33.63 9.40
N ASP A 131 -19.21 -33.28 9.75
CA ASP A 131 -18.37 -34.09 10.67
C ASP A 131 -19.03 -34.23 12.06
N ILE A 132 -19.55 -33.14 12.63
CA ILE A 132 -20.24 -33.17 13.93
C ILE A 132 -21.55 -33.97 13.85
N ARG A 133 -22.36 -33.75 12.81
CA ARG A 133 -23.65 -34.43 12.63
C ARG A 133 -23.47 -35.93 12.43
N ARG A 134 -22.52 -36.36 11.59
CA ARG A 134 -22.31 -37.79 11.29
C ARG A 134 -21.72 -38.54 12.46
N ARG A 135 -20.81 -37.95 13.25
CA ARG A 135 -20.34 -38.56 14.51
C ARG A 135 -21.46 -38.85 15.51
N LYS A 136 -22.58 -38.11 15.45
CA LYS A 136 -23.75 -38.34 16.30
C LYS A 136 -24.63 -39.50 15.80
N ILE A 137 -24.55 -39.85 14.52
CA ILE A 137 -25.44 -40.82 13.85
C ILE A 137 -24.72 -42.15 13.56
N GLU A 138 -23.47 -42.11 13.09
CA GLU A 138 -22.65 -43.27 12.78
C GLU A 138 -21.32 -43.21 13.54
N ASN A 139 -20.97 -44.31 14.22
CA ASN A 139 -19.62 -44.57 14.74
C ASN A 139 -18.60 -44.90 13.62
N ALA A 140 -18.84 -44.42 12.39
CA ALA A 140 -18.01 -44.70 11.22
C ALA A 140 -17.37 -43.40 10.70
N SER A 141 -16.05 -43.30 10.87
CA SER A 141 -15.26 -42.16 10.39
C SER A 141 -14.86 -42.33 8.93
N LEU A 142 -15.53 -41.64 8.01
CA LEU A 142 -15.03 -41.51 6.63
C LEU A 142 -13.85 -40.51 6.59
N ARG A 143 -12.68 -41.01 6.19
CA ARG A 143 -11.37 -40.32 6.23
C ARG A 143 -11.30 -38.95 5.53
N PHE A 144 -12.19 -38.66 4.58
CA PHE A 144 -12.06 -37.48 3.72
C PHE A 144 -12.48 -36.17 4.42
N TYR A 145 -13.58 -36.20 5.18
CA TYR A 145 -14.09 -35.01 5.90
C TYR A 145 -13.29 -34.70 7.18
N GLU A 146 -12.63 -35.71 7.74
CA GLU A 146 -11.80 -35.61 8.93
C GLU A 146 -10.57 -34.68 8.78
N GLN A 147 -10.10 -34.46 7.54
CA GLN A 147 -8.94 -33.61 7.27
C GLN A 147 -9.28 -32.12 7.24
N PHE A 148 -10.53 -31.77 6.92
CA PHE A 148 -10.98 -30.39 6.77
C PHE A 148 -11.83 -29.90 7.96
N SER A 149 -12.22 -30.79 8.87
CA SER A 149 -12.88 -30.43 10.14
C SER A 149 -11.92 -29.68 11.07
N LEU A 150 -12.31 -28.46 11.47
CA LEU A 150 -11.58 -27.66 12.45
C LEU A 150 -11.55 -28.35 13.82
N TYR A 151 -12.63 -29.04 14.19
CA TYR A 151 -12.73 -29.74 15.47
C TYR A 151 -11.71 -30.88 15.58
N GLN A 152 -11.56 -31.69 14.54
CA GLN A 152 -10.60 -32.79 14.57
C GLN A 152 -9.16 -32.31 14.39
N SER A 153 -8.94 -31.29 13.56
CA SER A 153 -7.63 -30.63 13.46
C SER A 153 -7.20 -30.04 14.80
N TRP A 154 -8.13 -29.50 15.59
CA TRP A 154 -7.90 -29.03 16.94
C TRP A 154 -7.66 -30.18 17.91
N LYS A 155 -8.54 -31.20 17.92
CA LYS A 155 -8.41 -32.38 18.78
C LYS A 155 -7.08 -33.12 18.54
N LYS A 156 -6.64 -33.28 17.29
CA LYS A 156 -5.34 -33.87 16.95
C LYS A 156 -4.15 -33.06 17.47
N ARG A 157 -4.27 -31.72 17.55
CA ARG A 157 -3.22 -30.85 18.12
C ARG A 157 -3.22 -30.84 19.65
N VAL A 158 -4.38 -31.03 20.27
CA VAL A 158 -4.54 -31.00 21.74
C VAL A 158 -4.32 -32.37 22.38
N VAL A 159 -4.51 -33.48 21.65
CA VAL A 159 -4.23 -34.82 22.17
C VAL A 159 -2.73 -34.99 22.42
N PRO A 160 -2.29 -35.22 23.67
CA PRO A 160 -0.90 -35.51 23.96
C PRO A 160 -0.50 -36.84 23.30
N LEU A 161 0.64 -36.87 22.61
CA LEU A 161 1.20 -38.10 22.05
C LEU A 161 1.43 -39.11 23.18
N LYS A 162 0.66 -40.19 23.18
CA LYS A 162 0.71 -41.27 24.17
C LYS A 162 1.72 -42.36 23.76
N ASN A 163 2.83 -41.97 23.14
CA ASN A 163 3.95 -42.86 22.85
C ASN A 163 5.13 -42.45 23.73
N ASP A 164 5.79 -43.45 24.32
CA ASP A 164 6.90 -43.32 25.27
C ASP A 164 8.08 -42.48 24.70
N ASP A 165 8.25 -42.45 23.37
CA ASP A 165 9.24 -41.64 22.66
C ASP A 165 8.92 -40.12 22.59
N SER A 166 7.70 -39.70 22.93
CA SER A 166 7.30 -38.29 22.88
C SER A 166 8.01 -37.43 23.93
N GLY A 167 8.53 -38.04 25.00
CA GLY A 167 9.36 -37.35 26.00
C GLY A 167 10.67 -36.82 25.42
N LYS A 168 11.29 -37.56 24.49
CA LYS A 168 12.60 -37.21 23.89
C LYS A 168 12.49 -36.11 22.82
N LEU A 169 11.35 -35.98 22.17
CA LEU A 169 11.12 -35.02 21.07
C LEU A 169 10.60 -33.65 21.53
N LYS A 170 10.28 -33.46 22.82
CA LYS A 170 9.85 -32.17 23.39
C LYS A 170 10.90 -31.06 23.23
N SER A 171 12.19 -31.39 23.29
CA SER A 171 13.29 -30.44 23.11
C SER A 171 13.29 -29.80 21.71
N ILE A 172 12.99 -30.59 20.67
CA ILE A 172 12.89 -30.12 19.29
C ILE A 172 11.72 -29.15 19.07
N GLN A 173 10.60 -29.36 19.79
CA GLN A 173 9.46 -28.44 19.73
C GLN A 173 9.79 -27.10 20.40
N GLY A 174 10.60 -27.10 21.48
CA GLY A 174 11.11 -25.90 22.15
C GLY A 174 12.02 -25.05 21.25
N ILE A 175 12.93 -25.68 20.50
CA ILE A 175 13.79 -24.98 19.52
C ILE A 175 12.98 -24.27 18.45
N ARG A 176 11.89 -24.88 17.96
CA ARG A 176 11.01 -24.25 16.96
C ARG A 176 10.29 -23.03 17.53
N THR A 177 9.84 -23.08 18.79
CA THR A 177 9.18 -21.94 19.43
C THR A 177 10.17 -20.82 19.73
N TYR A 178 11.38 -21.15 20.18
CA TYR A 178 12.45 -20.18 20.42
C TYR A 178 12.87 -19.45 19.15
N ASN A 179 13.09 -20.17 18.04
CA ASN A 179 13.41 -19.54 16.75
C ASN A 179 12.27 -18.64 16.24
N LEU A 180 11.01 -19.02 16.44
CA LEU A 180 9.87 -18.19 16.07
C LEU A 180 9.80 -16.90 16.88
N LEU A 181 10.09 -16.96 18.19
CA LEU A 181 10.19 -15.79 19.05
C LEU A 181 11.35 -14.88 18.64
N LEU A 182 12.52 -15.45 18.32
CA LEU A 182 13.67 -14.70 17.83
C LEU A 182 13.36 -13.93 16.55
N VAL A 183 12.63 -14.54 15.61
CA VAL A 183 12.22 -13.87 14.36
C VAL A 183 11.15 -12.80 14.59
N LEU A 184 10.28 -12.96 15.59
CA LEU A 184 9.26 -11.95 15.94
C LEU A 184 9.82 -10.75 16.70
N PHE A 185 10.91 -10.94 17.45
CA PHE A 185 11.54 -9.92 18.28
C PHE A 185 12.87 -9.36 17.72
N ALA A 186 13.28 -9.81 16.54
CA ALA A 186 14.34 -9.21 15.74
C ALA A 186 13.75 -8.23 14.72
#